data_AF-A0AAD5H0U2-F1
#
_entry.id   AF-A0AAD5H0U2-F1
#
_cell.length_a   1.000
_cell.length_b   1.000
_cell.length_c   1.000
_cell.angle_alpha   90.00
_cell.angle_beta   90.00
_cell.angle_gamma   90.00
#
_symmetry.space_group_name_H-M   'P 1'
#
loop_
_entity.id
_entity.type
_entity.pdbx_description
1 polymer ?
#
loop_
_entity_poly.entity_id
_entity_poly.type
_entity_poly.pdbx_seq_one_letter_code
_entity_poly.pdbx_strand_id
1 'polypeptide(L)'
;MARAVALLFGAALLLAACGAVRAQEELEVHNWWPEHPTKSFFAGKPASCVLGVRNIGSSTLNVTYALANLASPYNASMNLYNFTSQYLGDVQLAQGGETSAEYSIHLPRQLPPREFILQLTLVYAAAGQFKTKLFFNETIQVIEEPTLFDTQLIGLYIIGLALVGFLAYLALEFGKSKGWVKKSKPAPRPAAISTNKDEWLRGTAADPKLKKRTLPASQTAAQNGLLESAEPASFSSSLEARDTRTVMGRRKSSAGGSEHDSESLCSREDLGSRASGGRRGSGARDRDEDYEELEVDPFDTAVEQLYEKRATTRESALSTLVGLMATYRYDDCAFREDTLTQLFLTSMRRGKEAEACLAAKALGLHVTTLGASNASEGIYREAEPLMEPMLLTGKNAAVRVAVAEALSVLCFIGSEGAAETLHSMHTLWRVVMAGWKHSAASAVVTAALRGWAFLLTTVPSHQLDSHFVETHLGLLAQLLNGSDVDVRGAAGEAIALLWEMGDLSSLPESPRPPPSTRQPNSLAALAGEYVPEQKVKLRHGDALVVRGLPDNIRFNYLRSYLADAFQSHLQSNELLHEVFRFSPAEEPEERLTPLEKRLFRSKSSTDMRDRTEQRRKERATMSHYKHGSLADYA
;
A
#
# COMPACT_ATOMS: atom_id res chain seq x y z
N MET A 1 -44.68 -50.21 -7.95
CA MET A 1 -43.69 -49.18 -7.54
C MET A 1 -42.36 -49.78 -7.07
N ALA A 2 -42.23 -50.26 -5.83
CA ALA A 2 -40.91 -50.61 -5.24
C ALA A 2 -40.03 -51.62 -6.03
N ARG A 3 -40.62 -52.64 -6.67
CA ARG A 3 -39.87 -53.62 -7.47
C ARG A 3 -39.30 -53.12 -8.80
N ALA A 4 -39.84 -52.04 -9.37
CA ALA A 4 -39.33 -51.46 -10.61
C ALA A 4 -38.10 -50.57 -10.37
N VAL A 5 -38.08 -49.84 -9.25
CA VAL A 5 -36.97 -48.96 -8.85
C VAL A 5 -35.71 -49.78 -8.54
N ALA A 6 -35.85 -50.93 -7.89
CA ALA A 6 -34.72 -51.82 -7.58
C ALA A 6 -33.99 -52.36 -8.83
N LEU A 7 -34.71 -52.63 -9.92
CA LEU A 7 -34.11 -53.10 -11.18
C LEU A 7 -33.39 -51.98 -11.94
N LEU A 8 -33.89 -50.74 -11.89
CA LEU A 8 -33.22 -49.58 -12.49
C LEU A 8 -31.93 -49.22 -11.74
N PHE A 9 -31.94 -49.25 -10.40
CA PHE A 9 -30.70 -49.07 -9.62
C PHE A 9 -29.71 -50.22 -9.79
N GLY A 10 -30.18 -51.48 -9.92
CA GLY A 10 -29.32 -52.63 -10.20
C GLY A 10 -28.64 -52.55 -11.58
N ALA A 11 -29.37 -52.11 -12.62
CA ALA A 11 -28.80 -51.90 -13.95
C ALA A 11 -27.81 -50.72 -14.00
N ALA A 12 -28.09 -49.63 -13.29
CA ALA A 12 -27.17 -48.49 -13.18
C ALA A 12 -25.86 -48.87 -12.46
N LEU A 13 -25.93 -49.71 -11.42
CA LEU A 13 -24.73 -50.16 -10.69
C LEU A 13 -23.88 -51.13 -11.53
N LEU A 14 -24.51 -51.98 -12.35
CA LEU A 14 -23.81 -52.87 -13.31
C LEU A 14 -23.21 -52.12 -14.51
N LEU A 15 -23.83 -51.01 -14.95
CA LEU A 15 -23.23 -50.13 -15.96
C LEU A 15 -22.09 -49.28 -15.40
N ALA A 16 -22.17 -48.84 -14.14
CA ALA A 16 -21.06 -48.20 -13.45
C ALA A 16 -19.86 -49.15 -13.25
N ALA A 17 -20.12 -50.44 -13.00
CA ALA A 17 -19.07 -51.47 -12.89
C ALA A 17 -18.42 -51.86 -14.23
N CYS A 18 -19.02 -51.49 -15.38
CA CYS A 18 -18.47 -51.74 -16.71
C CYS A 18 -17.81 -50.50 -17.35
N GLY A 19 -17.93 -49.32 -16.71
CA GLY A 19 -17.38 -48.04 -17.17
C GLY A 19 -15.95 -47.73 -16.70
N ALA A 20 -15.37 -48.54 -15.81
CA ALA A 20 -13.97 -48.40 -15.39
C ALA A 20 -13.02 -49.00 -16.44
N VAL A 21 -12.99 -48.41 -17.64
CA VAL A 21 -11.82 -48.53 -18.51
C VAL A 21 -10.66 -47.88 -17.76
N ARG A 22 -9.87 -48.70 -17.07
CA ARG A 22 -8.54 -48.28 -16.61
C ARG A 22 -7.82 -47.75 -17.83
N ALA A 23 -7.51 -46.45 -17.85
CA ALA A 23 -6.63 -45.89 -18.86
C ALA A 23 -5.34 -46.72 -18.82
N GLN A 24 -5.08 -47.46 -19.89
CA GLN A 24 -3.94 -48.37 -19.94
C GLN A 24 -2.69 -47.49 -19.89
N GLU A 25 -1.89 -47.60 -18.83
CA GLU A 25 -0.72 -46.74 -18.65
C GLU A 25 0.32 -47.08 -19.72
N GLU A 26 0.38 -46.24 -20.75
CA GLU A 26 1.33 -46.35 -21.86
C GLU A 26 2.77 -46.02 -21.42
N LEU A 27 2.93 -45.32 -20.29
CA LEU A 27 4.19 -44.74 -19.85
C LEU A 27 4.35 -44.83 -18.32
N GLU A 28 5.42 -45.47 -17.88
CA GLU A 28 5.90 -45.46 -16.49
C GLU A 28 7.06 -44.47 -16.36
N VAL A 29 7.06 -43.71 -15.27
CA VAL A 29 8.10 -42.71 -14.98
C VAL A 29 8.50 -42.83 -13.51
N HIS A 30 9.78 -43.11 -13.28
CA HIS A 30 10.40 -43.05 -11.97
C HIS A 30 11.14 -41.72 -11.81
N ASN A 31 11.22 -41.22 -10.59
CA ASN A 31 11.99 -40.03 -10.24
C ASN A 31 13.02 -40.36 -9.16
N TRP A 32 14.16 -39.68 -9.19
CA TRP A 32 15.21 -39.81 -8.19
C TRP A 32 15.90 -38.45 -7.99
N TRP A 33 16.19 -38.11 -6.73
CA TRP A 33 16.82 -36.86 -6.33
C TRP A 33 18.18 -37.16 -5.68
N PRO A 34 19.30 -37.09 -6.42
CA PRO A 34 20.61 -37.52 -5.92
C PRO A 34 21.10 -36.66 -4.74
N GLU A 35 20.87 -35.35 -4.81
CA GLU A 35 21.34 -34.36 -3.82
C GLU A 35 20.32 -34.12 -2.70
N HIS A 36 19.04 -34.44 -2.94
CA HIS A 36 17.92 -34.15 -2.03
C HIS A 36 17.06 -35.41 -1.74
N PRO A 37 17.62 -36.53 -1.27
CA PRO A 37 16.88 -37.78 -1.04
C PRO A 37 15.77 -37.66 0.01
N THR A 38 15.88 -36.68 0.91
CA THR A 38 14.90 -36.32 1.95
C THR A 38 13.83 -35.33 1.47
N LYS A 39 13.84 -34.91 0.18
CA LYS A 39 12.92 -33.90 -0.40
C LYS A 39 12.97 -32.54 0.31
N SER A 40 14.12 -32.26 0.92
CA SER A 40 14.44 -31.00 1.60
C SER A 40 15.40 -30.18 0.73
N PHE A 41 14.98 -28.99 0.31
CA PHE A 41 15.67 -28.16 -0.68
C PHE A 41 16.03 -26.78 -0.10
N PHE A 42 17.08 -26.16 -0.65
CA PHE A 42 17.50 -24.82 -0.27
C PHE A 42 16.95 -23.77 -1.23
N ALA A 43 16.38 -22.69 -0.70
CA ALA A 43 15.94 -21.55 -1.51
C ALA A 43 17.13 -20.93 -2.25
N GLY A 44 16.99 -20.68 -3.55
CA GLY A 44 18.04 -20.06 -4.38
C GLY A 44 19.12 -20.98 -4.92
N LYS A 45 19.05 -22.30 -4.68
CA LYS A 45 19.97 -23.29 -5.26
C LYS A 45 19.29 -24.11 -6.37
N PRO A 46 20.06 -24.58 -7.38
CA PRO A 46 19.59 -25.61 -8.30
C PRO A 46 19.35 -26.91 -7.53
N ALA A 47 18.37 -27.69 -7.99
CA ALA A 47 18.18 -29.06 -7.57
C ALA A 47 17.80 -29.91 -8.79
N SER A 48 18.53 -31.01 -9.01
CA SER A 48 18.31 -31.90 -10.15
C SER A 48 17.50 -33.14 -9.79
N CYS A 49 16.47 -33.40 -10.61
CA CYS A 49 15.69 -34.63 -10.62
C CYS A 49 16.13 -35.49 -11.81
N VAL A 50 16.54 -36.73 -11.55
CA VAL A 50 16.74 -37.74 -12.60
C VAL A 50 15.42 -38.47 -12.81
N LEU A 51 14.85 -38.36 -14.01
CA LEU A 51 13.66 -39.10 -14.41
C LEU A 51 14.05 -40.30 -15.28
N GLY A 52 13.62 -41.49 -14.87
CA GLY A 52 13.68 -42.71 -15.67
C GLY A 52 12.34 -42.96 -16.34
N VAL A 53 12.30 -43.01 -17.68
CA VAL A 53 11.08 -43.10 -18.48
C VAL A 53 11.05 -44.43 -19.22
N ARG A 54 9.98 -45.21 -19.03
CA ARG A 54 9.79 -46.54 -19.62
C ARG A 54 8.50 -46.61 -20.45
N ASN A 55 8.62 -46.96 -21.72
CA ASN A 55 7.46 -47.20 -22.59
C ASN A 55 6.86 -48.59 -22.32
N ILE A 56 5.65 -48.64 -21.77
CA ILE A 56 4.87 -49.87 -21.55
C ILE A 56 3.80 -50.06 -22.64
N GLY A 57 3.46 -48.98 -23.36
CA GLY A 57 2.52 -48.96 -24.46
C GLY A 57 2.96 -49.80 -25.68
N SER A 58 1.99 -50.10 -26.53
CA SER A 58 2.19 -50.83 -27.79
C SER A 58 2.67 -49.97 -28.96
N SER A 59 2.81 -48.65 -28.76
CA SER A 59 3.20 -47.68 -29.79
C SER A 59 4.51 -46.97 -29.42
N THR A 60 5.20 -46.44 -30.42
CA THR A 60 6.39 -45.62 -30.20
C THR A 60 6.02 -44.30 -29.55
N LEU A 61 6.74 -43.94 -28.49
CA LEU A 61 6.57 -42.70 -27.75
C LEU A 61 7.77 -41.77 -27.98
N ASN A 62 7.57 -40.46 -27.96
CA ASN A 62 8.64 -39.47 -28.06
C ASN A 62 8.70 -38.63 -26.80
N VAL A 63 9.80 -38.65 -26.05
CA VAL A 63 9.95 -37.89 -24.80
C VAL A 63 10.47 -36.49 -25.14
N THR A 64 9.66 -35.46 -24.88
CA THR A 64 9.86 -34.14 -25.50
C THR A 64 10.31 -33.06 -24.51
N TYR A 65 9.53 -32.79 -23.45
CA TYR A 65 9.80 -31.75 -22.45
C TYR A 65 9.44 -32.22 -21.04
N ALA A 66 10.15 -31.70 -20.04
CA ALA A 66 9.68 -31.70 -18.65
C ALA A 66 9.35 -30.26 -18.22
N LEU A 67 8.36 -30.13 -17.35
CA LEU A 67 7.94 -28.87 -16.74
C LEU A 67 7.57 -29.11 -15.29
N ALA A 68 7.64 -28.07 -14.47
CA ALA A 68 7.22 -28.14 -13.08
C ALA A 68 6.46 -26.89 -12.65
N ASN A 69 5.63 -27.04 -11.63
CA ASN A 69 5.06 -25.95 -10.87
C ASN A 69 5.34 -26.14 -9.37
N LEU A 70 5.22 -25.06 -8.62
CA LEU A 70 5.20 -25.05 -7.17
C LEU A 70 3.83 -24.51 -6.75
N ALA A 71 3.09 -25.27 -5.95
CA ALA A 71 1.77 -24.92 -5.45
C ALA A 71 1.76 -24.77 -3.92
N SER A 72 0.72 -24.11 -3.40
CA SER A 72 0.52 -23.90 -1.97
C SER A 72 0.33 -25.23 -1.22
N PRO A 73 0.93 -25.41 -0.02
CA PRO A 73 0.71 -26.61 0.80
C PRO A 73 -0.75 -26.80 1.22
N TYR A 74 -1.53 -25.72 1.28
CA TYR A 74 -2.95 -25.75 1.65
C TYR A 74 -3.87 -26.08 0.47
N ASN A 75 -3.44 -25.84 -0.76
CA ASN A 75 -4.24 -26.07 -1.95
C ASN A 75 -3.38 -26.31 -3.20
N ALA A 76 -3.38 -27.56 -3.67
CA ALA A 76 -2.63 -27.99 -4.86
C ALA A 76 -3.14 -27.42 -6.20
N SER A 77 -4.31 -26.74 -6.23
CA SER A 77 -4.75 -26.00 -7.42
C SER A 77 -4.22 -24.56 -7.48
N MET A 78 -3.69 -24.02 -6.37
CA MET A 78 -3.13 -22.69 -6.31
C MET A 78 -1.62 -22.73 -6.61
N ASN A 79 -1.29 -22.61 -7.90
CA ASN A 79 0.08 -22.49 -8.38
C ASN A 79 0.69 -21.15 -7.92
N LEU A 80 1.78 -21.23 -7.17
CA LEU A 80 2.57 -20.08 -6.70
C LEU A 80 3.71 -19.74 -7.68
N TYR A 81 4.23 -20.74 -8.38
CA TYR A 81 5.34 -20.55 -9.33
C TYR A 81 5.29 -21.59 -10.45
N ASN A 82 5.62 -21.20 -11.68
CA ASN A 82 5.81 -22.11 -12.81
C ASN A 82 7.28 -22.06 -13.22
N PHE A 83 7.94 -23.22 -13.30
CA PHE A 83 9.32 -23.32 -13.74
C PHE A 83 9.41 -23.44 -15.26
N THR A 84 10.49 -22.90 -15.84
CA THR A 84 10.77 -22.98 -17.28
C THR A 84 10.79 -24.42 -17.77
N SER A 85 10.06 -24.71 -18.85
CA SER A 85 10.08 -26.02 -19.49
C SER A 85 11.46 -26.36 -20.04
N GLN A 86 11.99 -27.54 -19.70
CA GLN A 86 13.27 -28.04 -20.19
C GLN A 86 13.03 -29.05 -21.32
N TYR A 87 13.69 -28.85 -22.46
CA TYR A 87 13.66 -29.78 -23.59
C TYR A 87 14.54 -31.01 -23.29
N LEU A 88 13.99 -32.20 -23.55
CA LEU A 88 14.63 -33.49 -23.24
C LEU A 88 15.14 -34.22 -24.49
N GLY A 89 15.12 -33.58 -25.67
CA GLY A 89 15.81 -34.07 -26.86
C GLY A 89 14.99 -34.95 -27.81
N ASP A 90 13.66 -35.01 -27.68
CA ASP A 90 12.77 -35.79 -28.55
C ASP A 90 13.21 -37.26 -28.68
N VAL A 91 13.39 -37.93 -27.53
CA VAL A 91 13.90 -39.31 -27.47
C VAL A 91 12.80 -40.30 -27.84
N GLN A 92 12.98 -40.99 -28.97
CA GLN A 92 12.07 -42.03 -29.44
C GLN A 92 12.27 -43.35 -28.66
N LEU A 93 11.23 -43.77 -27.95
CA LEU A 93 11.16 -45.03 -27.23
C LEU A 93 10.29 -46.04 -27.97
N ALA A 94 10.89 -47.14 -28.41
CA ALA A 94 10.17 -48.34 -28.83
C ALA A 94 9.45 -49.00 -27.63
N GLN A 95 8.53 -49.93 -27.90
CA GLN A 95 7.85 -50.70 -26.86
C GLN A 95 8.87 -51.40 -25.94
N GLY A 96 8.74 -51.23 -24.63
CA GLY A 96 9.68 -51.75 -23.63
C GLY A 96 11.00 -50.99 -23.53
N GLY A 97 11.20 -49.93 -24.32
CA GLY A 97 12.39 -49.07 -24.26
C GLY A 97 12.40 -48.16 -23.04
N GLU A 98 13.59 -47.90 -22.53
CA GLU A 98 13.86 -47.03 -21.38
C GLU A 98 14.84 -45.93 -21.75
N THR A 99 14.65 -44.73 -21.20
CA THR A 99 15.66 -43.65 -21.21
C THR A 99 15.71 -42.99 -19.85
N SER A 100 16.84 -42.34 -19.53
CA SER A 100 16.95 -41.43 -18.40
C SER A 100 17.24 -40.01 -18.88
N ALA A 101 16.64 -39.03 -18.22
CA ALA A 101 16.87 -37.61 -18.47
C ALA A 101 16.99 -36.87 -17.13
N GLU A 102 17.65 -35.73 -17.14
CA GLU A 102 17.81 -34.86 -15.98
C GLU A 102 16.98 -33.60 -16.15
N TYR A 103 16.25 -33.22 -15.10
CA TYR A 103 15.44 -32.01 -15.03
C TYR A 103 15.85 -31.17 -13.83
N SER A 104 16.33 -29.95 -14.07
CA SER A 104 16.89 -29.08 -13.03
C SER A 104 15.95 -27.93 -12.68
N ILE A 105 15.45 -27.93 -11.44
CA ILE A 105 14.65 -26.82 -10.90
C ILE A 105 15.52 -25.83 -10.14
N HIS A 106 15.12 -24.55 -10.14
CA HIS A 106 15.79 -23.48 -9.40
C HIS A 106 14.76 -22.78 -8.53
N LEU A 107 14.75 -23.09 -7.23
CA LEU A 107 13.80 -22.49 -6.29
C LEU A 107 14.13 -21.00 -6.07
N PRO A 108 13.17 -20.06 -6.17
CA PRO A 108 13.41 -18.64 -5.85
C PRO A 108 13.99 -18.43 -4.45
N ARG A 109 14.89 -17.45 -4.31
CA ARG A 109 15.54 -17.10 -3.03
C ARG A 109 14.56 -16.58 -1.97
N GLN A 110 13.48 -15.93 -2.41
CA GLN A 110 12.46 -15.35 -1.53
C GLN A 110 11.46 -16.39 -0.98
N LEU A 111 11.60 -17.69 -1.30
CA LEU A 111 10.72 -18.71 -0.74
C LEU A 111 10.96 -18.86 0.76
N PRO A 112 9.94 -18.63 1.63
CA PRO A 112 10.11 -18.82 3.07
C PRO A 112 10.38 -20.29 3.40
N PRO A 113 11.09 -20.59 4.51
CA PRO A 113 11.41 -21.95 4.92
C PRO A 113 10.16 -22.67 5.45
N ARG A 114 9.39 -23.27 4.53
CA ARG A 114 8.14 -24.00 4.80
C ARG A 114 7.90 -25.12 3.77
N GLU A 115 6.82 -25.84 3.96
CA GLU A 115 6.33 -26.86 3.03
C GLU A 115 5.65 -26.25 1.80
N PHE A 116 5.86 -26.87 0.64
CA PHE A 116 5.22 -26.53 -0.64
C PHE A 116 4.91 -27.80 -1.43
N ILE A 117 3.91 -27.79 -2.31
CA ILE A 117 3.64 -28.92 -3.20
C ILE A 117 4.41 -28.70 -4.50
N LEU A 118 5.33 -29.61 -4.82
CA LEU A 118 6.08 -29.58 -6.09
C LEU A 118 5.46 -30.60 -7.05
N GLN A 119 5.10 -30.15 -8.26
CA GLN A 119 4.55 -31.02 -9.30
C GLN A 119 5.47 -31.04 -10.51
N LEU A 120 5.96 -32.21 -10.93
CA LEU A 120 6.71 -32.39 -12.19
C LEU A 120 5.85 -33.18 -13.18
N THR A 121 5.71 -32.61 -14.39
CA THR A 121 4.95 -33.18 -15.49
C THR A 121 5.86 -33.43 -16.68
N LEU A 122 5.77 -34.63 -17.24
CA LEU A 122 6.45 -35.03 -18.46
C LEU A 122 5.52 -34.86 -19.66
N VAL A 123 5.99 -34.21 -20.72
CA VAL A 123 5.30 -34.07 -22.00
C VAL A 123 5.92 -35.04 -23.01
N TYR A 124 5.09 -35.90 -23.59
CA TYR A 124 5.51 -36.91 -24.55
C TYR A 124 4.52 -36.98 -25.72
N ALA A 125 5.01 -37.29 -26.92
CA ALA A 125 4.17 -37.51 -28.09
C ALA A 125 3.89 -39.01 -28.26
N ALA A 126 2.62 -39.38 -28.38
CA ALA A 126 2.15 -40.74 -28.64
C ALA A 126 1.24 -40.72 -29.87
N ALA A 127 1.53 -41.54 -30.89
CA ALA A 127 0.75 -41.61 -32.13
C ALA A 127 0.48 -40.23 -32.81
N GLY A 128 1.41 -39.28 -32.68
CA GLY A 128 1.30 -37.92 -33.23
C GLY A 128 0.52 -36.90 -32.38
N GLN A 129 0.07 -37.27 -31.17
CA GLN A 129 -0.54 -36.34 -30.21
C GLN A 129 0.33 -36.16 -28.97
N PHE A 130 0.46 -34.93 -28.49
CA PHE A 130 1.10 -34.64 -27.21
C PHE A 130 0.19 -35.05 -26.05
N LYS A 131 0.74 -35.81 -25.10
CA LYS A 131 0.14 -36.23 -23.84
C LYS A 131 1.03 -35.77 -22.68
N THR A 132 0.43 -35.60 -21.52
CA THR A 132 1.12 -35.21 -20.28
C THR A 132 0.99 -36.28 -19.21
N LYS A 133 2.08 -36.60 -18.51
CA LYS A 133 2.09 -37.48 -17.33
C LYS A 133 2.66 -36.72 -16.14
N LEU A 134 1.81 -36.43 -15.16
CA LEU A 134 2.24 -36.00 -13.83
C LEU A 134 2.95 -37.18 -13.16
N PHE A 135 4.24 -37.03 -12.83
CA PHE A 135 5.09 -38.12 -12.30
C PHE A 135 5.69 -37.82 -10.92
N PHE A 136 5.65 -36.56 -10.51
CA PHE A 136 5.95 -36.12 -9.15
C PHE A 136 4.84 -35.15 -8.73
N ASN A 137 4.25 -35.36 -7.56
CA ASN A 137 3.23 -34.49 -6.97
C ASN A 137 3.26 -34.70 -5.45
N GLU A 138 4.22 -34.09 -4.79
CA GLU A 138 4.51 -34.34 -3.39
C GLU A 138 4.86 -33.05 -2.66
N THR A 139 4.62 -33.04 -1.35
CA THR A 139 5.09 -31.97 -0.47
C THR A 139 6.60 -32.04 -0.32
N ILE A 140 7.27 -30.94 -0.65
CA ILE A 140 8.69 -30.72 -0.42
C ILE A 140 8.89 -29.73 0.72
N GLN A 141 10.03 -29.82 1.41
CA GLN A 141 10.38 -28.86 2.46
C GLN A 141 11.43 -27.89 1.94
N VAL A 142 11.14 -26.59 1.94
CA VAL A 142 12.15 -25.55 1.71
C VAL A 142 12.78 -25.22 3.06
N ILE A 143 14.10 -25.25 3.13
CA ILE A 143 14.90 -24.99 4.34
C ILE A 143 15.87 -23.85 4.04
N GLU A 144 16.09 -22.98 5.01
CA GLU A 144 17.14 -21.96 4.97
C GLU A 144 18.53 -22.60 5.14
N GLU A 145 19.55 -22.05 4.49
CA GLU A 145 20.90 -22.58 4.67
C GLU A 145 21.42 -22.32 6.09
N PRO A 146 22.12 -23.27 6.73
CA PRO A 146 22.72 -23.05 8.04
C PRO A 146 23.84 -22.01 7.92
N THR A 147 23.50 -20.76 8.22
CA THR A 147 24.47 -19.67 8.25
C THR A 147 25.50 -19.90 9.36
N LEU A 148 26.77 -19.64 9.07
CA LEU A 148 27.86 -19.82 10.05
C LEU A 148 27.80 -18.80 11.21
N PHE A 149 26.92 -17.80 11.12
CA PHE A 149 26.79 -16.70 12.07
C PHE A 149 25.32 -16.34 12.29
N ASP A 150 24.70 -16.99 13.27
CA ASP A 150 23.38 -16.59 13.78
C ASP A 150 23.48 -15.20 14.44
N THR A 151 22.88 -14.20 13.79
CA THR A 151 22.87 -12.80 14.25
C THR A 151 22.05 -12.61 15.52
N GLN A 152 21.07 -13.47 15.80
CA GLN A 152 20.30 -13.45 17.05
C GLN A 152 21.17 -13.92 18.22
N LEU A 153 21.99 -14.95 17.99
CA LEU A 153 22.96 -15.46 18.96
C LEU A 153 24.04 -14.40 19.29
N ILE A 154 24.52 -13.66 18.30
CA ILE A 154 25.45 -12.53 18.49
C ILE A 154 24.82 -11.44 19.37
N GLY A 155 23.57 -11.06 19.10
CA GLY A 155 22.82 -10.11 19.93
C GLY A 155 22.70 -10.57 21.38
N LEU A 156 22.38 -11.85 21.60
CA LEU A 156 22.28 -12.46 22.92
C LEU A 156 23.62 -12.40 23.69
N TYR A 157 24.75 -12.68 23.04
CA TYR A 157 26.07 -12.58 23.68
C TYR A 157 26.46 -11.13 24.03
N ILE A 158 26.14 -10.15 23.18
CA ILE A 158 26.38 -8.73 23.46
C ILE A 158 25.56 -8.27 24.67
N ILE A 159 24.28 -8.65 24.74
CA ILE A 159 23.41 -8.36 25.88
C ILE A 159 23.93 -9.05 27.15
N GLY A 160 24.36 -10.32 27.06
CA GLY A 160 24.97 -11.05 28.17
C GLY A 160 26.22 -10.36 28.73
N LEU A 161 27.13 -9.93 27.86
CA LEU A 161 28.32 -9.15 28.25
C LEU A 161 27.97 -7.82 28.91
N ALA A 162 26.98 -7.09 28.37
CA ALA A 162 26.52 -5.84 28.97
C ALA A 162 25.90 -6.06 30.36
N LEU A 163 25.16 -7.15 30.56
CA LEU A 163 24.51 -7.49 31.83
C LEU A 163 25.54 -7.92 32.88
N VAL A 164 26.56 -8.71 32.50
CA VAL A 164 27.73 -9.02 33.35
C VAL A 164 28.50 -7.75 33.72
N GLY A 165 28.74 -6.85 32.77
CA GLY A 165 29.38 -5.55 33.01
C GLY A 165 28.58 -4.66 33.97
N PHE A 166 27.25 -4.64 33.84
CA PHE A 166 26.35 -3.89 34.73
C PHE A 166 26.31 -4.47 36.14
N LEU A 167 26.27 -5.80 36.29
CA LEU A 167 26.35 -6.46 37.60
C LEU A 167 27.71 -6.20 38.27
N ALA A 168 28.81 -6.22 37.50
CA ALA A 168 30.12 -5.84 38.00
C ALA A 168 30.19 -4.36 38.43
N TYR A 169 29.54 -3.45 37.68
CA TYR A 169 29.41 -2.04 38.06
C TYR A 169 28.66 -1.87 39.38
N LEU A 170 27.49 -2.50 39.53
CA LEU A 170 26.70 -2.47 40.76
C LEU A 170 27.46 -3.07 41.96
N ALA A 171 28.19 -4.18 41.77
CA ALA A 171 29.03 -4.77 42.79
C ALA A 171 30.18 -3.83 43.22
N LEU A 172 30.78 -3.09 42.28
CA LEU A 172 31.79 -2.07 42.56
C LEU A 172 31.20 -0.85 43.29
N GLU A 173 29.98 -0.41 42.97
CA GLU A 173 29.30 0.66 43.72
C GLU A 173 28.93 0.22 45.14
N PHE A 174 28.42 -0.99 45.31
CA PHE A 174 28.11 -1.57 46.61
C PHE A 174 29.38 -1.77 47.47
N GLY A 175 30.49 -2.21 46.85
CA GLY A 175 31.80 -2.27 47.50
C GLY A 175 32.34 -0.89 47.91
N LYS A 176 32.08 0.17 47.13
CA LYS A 176 32.39 1.56 47.50
C LYS A 176 31.50 2.10 48.61
N SER A 177 30.22 1.72 48.68
CA SER A 177 29.28 2.19 49.72
C SER A 177 29.50 1.49 51.07
N LYS A 178 29.87 0.20 51.06
CA LYS A 178 30.31 -0.58 52.23
C LYS A 178 31.74 -0.23 52.71
N GLY A 179 32.47 0.61 51.98
CA GLY A 179 33.84 1.02 52.32
C GLY A 179 34.93 -0.04 52.04
N TRP A 180 34.57 -1.17 51.43
CA TRP A 180 35.50 -2.25 51.08
C TRP A 180 36.41 -1.87 49.89
N VAL A 181 35.96 -0.94 49.04
CA VAL A 181 36.76 -0.39 47.93
C VAL A 181 37.13 1.06 48.25
N LYS A 182 38.44 1.33 48.39
CA LYS A 182 38.95 2.70 48.61
C LYS A 182 38.58 3.59 47.42
N LYS A 183 37.92 4.72 47.69
CA LYS A 183 37.62 5.73 46.66
C LYS A 183 38.93 6.29 46.10
N SER A 184 39.19 6.06 44.82
CA SER A 184 40.29 6.72 44.11
C SER A 184 40.07 8.24 44.15
N LYS A 185 41.09 9.00 44.57
CA LYS A 185 41.07 10.46 44.48
C LYS A 185 41.29 10.85 43.01
N PRO A 186 40.47 11.74 42.41
CA PRO A 186 40.72 12.21 41.06
C PRO A 186 42.06 12.96 41.02
N ALA A 187 42.91 12.62 40.05
CA ALA A 187 44.11 13.40 39.77
C ALA A 187 43.72 14.79 39.22
N PRO A 188 44.45 15.86 39.57
CA PRO A 188 44.14 17.20 39.08
C PRO A 188 44.37 17.27 37.57
N ARG A 189 43.32 17.62 36.80
CA ARG A 189 43.48 18.03 35.39
C ARG A 189 43.92 19.50 35.31
N PRO A 190 44.76 19.87 34.33
CA PRO A 190 45.13 21.27 34.10
C PRO A 190 43.90 22.10 33.72
N ALA A 191 43.94 23.39 34.06
CA ALA A 191 42.80 24.29 33.95
C ALA A 191 42.35 24.48 32.49
N ALA A 192 41.09 24.13 32.21
CA ALA A 192 40.39 24.57 31.01
C ALA A 192 39.69 25.91 31.29
N ILE A 193 39.77 26.82 30.33
CA ILE A 193 39.25 28.19 30.40
C ILE A 193 37.75 28.19 30.65
N SER A 194 37.30 28.85 31.73
CA SER A 194 35.90 29.19 31.91
C SER A 194 35.60 30.49 31.17
N THR A 195 34.68 30.45 30.20
CA THR A 195 34.18 31.64 29.49
C THR A 195 33.25 32.44 30.40
N ASN A 196 33.84 33.17 31.34
CA ASN A 196 33.12 34.04 32.26
C ASN A 196 32.81 35.37 31.56
N LYS A 197 31.55 35.56 31.14
CA LYS A 197 31.13 36.64 30.22
C LYS A 197 31.32 38.08 30.77
N ASP A 198 31.66 38.22 32.05
CA ASP A 198 31.77 39.51 32.73
C ASP A 198 33.22 40.01 32.90
N GLU A 199 34.22 39.32 32.33
CA GLU A 199 35.63 39.70 32.50
C GLU A 199 36.01 40.96 31.71
N TRP A 200 35.46 41.15 30.50
CA TRP A 200 35.73 42.31 29.65
C TRP A 200 35.10 43.63 30.15
N LEU A 201 34.17 43.56 31.10
CA LEU A 201 33.53 44.75 31.70
C LEU A 201 34.40 45.40 32.78
N ARG A 202 35.41 44.68 33.32
CA ARG A 202 36.27 45.18 34.40
C ARG A 202 37.11 46.37 33.94
N GLY A 203 36.98 47.49 34.67
CA GLY A 203 37.71 48.73 34.35
C GLY A 203 37.04 49.63 33.30
N THR A 204 35.85 49.27 32.80
CA THR A 204 35.01 50.18 32.02
C THR A 204 33.99 50.89 32.91
N ALA A 205 33.41 51.99 32.44
CA ALA A 205 32.38 52.74 33.17
C ALA A 205 31.07 51.94 33.44
N ALA A 206 30.94 50.75 32.86
CA ALA A 206 29.82 49.83 33.06
C ALA A 206 30.06 48.75 34.14
N ASP A 207 31.24 48.71 34.79
CA ASP A 207 31.53 47.73 35.85
C ASP A 207 30.60 47.92 37.07
N PRO A 208 29.77 46.92 37.42
CA PRO A 208 28.81 47.03 38.52
C PRO A 208 29.45 47.19 39.91
N LYS A 209 30.76 46.91 40.06
CA LYS A 209 31.49 47.08 41.33
C LYS A 209 32.01 48.51 41.53
N LEU A 210 32.22 49.27 40.45
CA LEU A 210 32.67 50.66 40.52
C LEU A 210 31.57 51.64 40.99
N LYS A 211 30.29 51.26 40.92
CA LYS A 211 29.16 52.06 41.47
C LYS A 211 29.04 52.07 43.01
N LYS A 212 29.94 51.42 43.77
CA LYS A 212 29.83 51.26 45.23
C LYS A 212 31.11 51.59 46.03
N ARG A 213 31.68 52.79 45.81
CA ARG A 213 32.60 53.60 46.66
C ARG A 213 33.06 54.78 45.78
N THR A 214 33.04 56.05 46.17
CA THR A 214 33.08 56.73 47.49
C THR A 214 32.37 58.10 47.33
N LEU A 215 31.89 58.78 48.37
CA LEU A 215 32.67 59.54 49.38
C LEU A 215 31.88 59.72 50.70
N PRO A 216 32.55 59.99 51.84
CA PRO A 216 31.93 60.09 53.17
C PRO A 216 31.40 61.50 53.50
N ALA A 217 30.53 61.58 54.51
CA ALA A 217 29.94 62.82 55.01
C ALA A 217 30.89 63.61 55.94
N SER A 218 30.74 64.94 55.94
CA SER A 218 31.18 65.82 57.03
C SER A 218 30.03 66.75 57.44
N GLN A 219 29.94 67.06 58.73
CA GLN A 219 28.80 67.74 59.37
C GLN A 219 28.87 69.26 59.19
N THR A 220 27.71 69.95 59.04
CA THR A 220 27.31 71.04 59.97
C THR A 220 25.89 71.59 59.71
N ALA A 221 25.22 71.89 60.84
CA ALA A 221 24.30 73.01 61.09
C ALA A 221 23.03 73.30 60.21
N ALA A 222 21.89 73.16 60.90
CA ALA A 222 20.85 74.21 61.11
C ALA A 222 19.66 74.43 60.14
N GLN A 223 18.49 74.48 60.80
CA GLN A 223 17.28 75.29 60.56
C GLN A 223 16.20 74.91 59.52
N ASN A 224 14.98 74.79 60.07
CA ASN A 224 13.64 75.09 59.52
C ASN A 224 13.14 74.25 58.32
N GLY A 225 11.89 73.77 58.28
CA GLY A 225 10.80 73.79 59.28
C GLY A 225 9.43 73.46 58.65
N LEU A 226 8.46 73.06 59.48
CA LEU A 226 7.01 72.89 59.21
C LEU A 226 6.60 71.72 58.27
N LEU A 227 5.73 70.79 58.73
CA LEU A 227 4.24 70.76 58.64
C LEU A 227 3.72 70.60 57.17
N GLU A 228 2.69 69.82 56.83
CA GLU A 228 1.85 68.90 57.61
C GLU A 228 1.15 67.86 56.71
N SER A 229 0.82 66.71 57.33
CA SER A 229 -0.42 65.90 57.29
C SER A 229 -1.37 65.80 56.06
N ALA A 230 -1.94 64.58 55.96
CA ALA A 230 -3.33 64.24 55.61
C ALA A 230 -3.81 64.16 54.13
N GLU A 231 -4.07 62.92 53.70
CA GLU A 231 -5.20 62.55 52.82
C GLU A 231 -6.55 62.69 53.61
N PRO A 232 -7.75 62.20 53.16
CA PRO A 232 -8.15 61.67 51.85
C PRO A 232 -9.53 62.21 51.34
N ALA A 233 -9.93 61.82 50.11
CA ALA A 233 -11.34 61.69 49.73
C ALA A 233 -11.53 60.76 48.51
N SER A 234 -12.74 60.26 48.31
CA SER A 234 -13.11 59.12 47.45
C SER A 234 -14.29 59.42 46.50
N PHE A 235 -14.74 58.41 45.74
CA PHE A 235 -15.90 58.41 44.81
C PHE A 235 -15.75 59.27 43.51
N SER A 236 -16.36 58.94 42.36
CA SER A 236 -16.92 57.67 41.83
C SER A 236 -17.28 57.78 40.33
N SER A 237 -17.57 56.64 39.70
CA SER A 237 -18.58 56.41 38.64
C SER A 237 -18.59 57.22 37.32
N SER A 238 -18.26 56.49 36.23
CA SER A 238 -19.16 56.18 35.09
C SER A 238 -19.63 57.24 34.07
N LEU A 239 -20.00 56.68 32.89
CA LEU A 239 -20.89 57.17 31.82
C LEU A 239 -20.27 57.90 30.59
N GLU A 240 -20.10 57.10 29.54
CA GLU A 240 -20.76 57.23 28.22
C GLU A 240 -20.78 58.56 27.43
N ALA A 241 -20.10 58.47 26.28
CA ALA A 241 -20.66 58.54 24.92
C ALA A 241 -21.11 59.88 24.29
N ARG A 242 -20.55 60.08 23.07
CA ARG A 242 -21.06 60.90 21.94
C ARG A 242 -21.05 62.43 22.21
N ASP A 243 -21.02 63.31 21.20
CA ASP A 243 -21.34 63.14 19.78
C ASP A 243 -20.68 64.23 18.88
N THR A 244 -20.62 64.00 17.57
CA THR A 244 -20.48 65.01 16.48
C THR A 244 -19.18 65.85 16.40
N ARG A 245 -18.75 66.46 15.28
CA ARG A 245 -19.03 66.31 13.82
C ARG A 245 -17.97 67.12 13.03
N THR A 246 -17.60 66.68 11.81
CA THR A 246 -17.27 67.52 10.62
C THR A 246 -16.05 68.50 10.71
N VAL A 247 -15.39 68.97 9.64
CA VAL A 247 -15.42 68.66 8.19
C VAL A 247 -14.06 69.09 7.60
N MET A 248 -13.50 68.30 6.69
CA MET A 248 -13.05 68.73 5.35
C MET A 248 -12.46 67.52 4.61
N GLY A 249 -13.08 67.15 3.50
CA GLY A 249 -12.52 66.17 2.58
C GLY A 249 -12.27 66.81 1.22
N ARG A 250 -11.27 66.31 0.49
CA ARG A 250 -11.28 66.40 -0.97
C ARG A 250 -10.86 65.06 -1.57
N ARG A 251 -11.85 64.38 -2.14
CA ARG A 251 -11.72 63.20 -3.02
C ARG A 251 -10.99 63.63 -4.32
N LYS A 252 -10.50 62.74 -5.21
CA LYS A 252 -11.16 61.50 -5.68
C LYS A 252 -10.23 60.63 -6.56
N SER A 253 -10.45 59.30 -6.53
CA SER A 253 -10.18 58.27 -7.58
C SER A 253 -8.74 58.04 -8.10
N SER A 254 -8.26 56.83 -8.42
CA SER A 254 -8.72 55.41 -8.26
C SER A 254 -7.60 54.47 -8.83
N ALA A 255 -7.59 53.12 -8.81
CA ALA A 255 -8.54 52.07 -8.41
C ALA A 255 -7.80 50.76 -8.03
N GLY A 256 -8.37 49.91 -7.15
CA GLY A 256 -7.89 48.54 -6.83
C GLY A 256 -6.61 48.49 -5.97
N GLY A 257 -6.35 47.49 -5.14
CA GLY A 257 -7.09 46.27 -4.76
C GLY A 257 -6.13 45.45 -3.88
N SER A 258 -6.59 44.95 -2.72
CA SER A 258 -5.71 44.38 -1.70
C SER A 258 -5.88 42.87 -1.56
N GLU A 259 -4.85 42.10 -1.87
CA GLU A 259 -4.75 40.68 -1.55
C GLU A 259 -3.40 40.43 -0.85
N HIS A 260 -3.44 39.59 0.18
CA HIS A 260 -2.33 39.30 1.09
C HIS A 260 -1.95 37.82 0.92
N ASP A 261 -1.26 37.50 -0.17
CA ASP A 261 -0.75 36.14 -0.37
C ASP A 261 0.62 35.98 0.29
N SER A 262 0.77 34.85 0.98
CA SER A 262 2.00 34.44 1.66
C SER A 262 2.40 33.06 1.16
N GLU A 263 3.03 33.01 -0.02
CA GLU A 263 3.50 31.75 -0.60
C GLU A 263 5.03 31.70 -0.78
N SER A 264 5.60 30.64 -0.19
CA SER A 264 6.60 29.75 -0.75
C SER A 264 7.83 30.34 -1.50
N LEU A 265 8.97 30.35 -0.81
CA LEU A 265 10.30 30.34 -1.43
C LEU A 265 11.22 29.32 -0.72
N CYS A 266 11.50 28.21 -1.39
CA CYS A 266 12.73 27.40 -1.29
C CYS A 266 12.71 26.38 -2.43
N SER A 267 13.41 26.65 -3.53
CA SER A 267 14.83 26.25 -3.75
C SER A 267 14.96 24.79 -4.18
N ARG A 268 14.98 24.59 -5.51
CA ARG A 268 15.35 23.33 -6.17
C ARG A 268 16.81 23.43 -6.61
N GLU A 269 17.69 22.66 -6.00
CA GLU A 269 19.12 22.67 -6.35
C GLU A 269 19.42 21.66 -7.46
N ASP A 270 19.55 22.16 -8.69
CA ASP A 270 20.21 21.46 -9.79
C ASP A 270 21.73 21.44 -9.54
N LEU A 271 22.35 20.27 -9.40
CA LEU A 271 23.82 20.12 -9.40
C LEU A 271 24.30 19.47 -10.70
N GLY A 272 24.57 20.34 -11.69
CA GLY A 272 25.10 19.96 -12.99
C GLY A 272 26.58 19.52 -12.96
N SER A 273 26.93 18.68 -13.92
CA SER A 273 28.27 18.10 -14.10
C SER A 273 29.37 19.16 -14.26
N ARG A 274 30.54 18.91 -13.65
CA ARG A 274 31.80 19.62 -13.98
C ARG A 274 32.82 18.64 -14.54
N ALA A 275 33.11 18.78 -15.83
CA ALA A 275 34.23 18.10 -16.47
C ALA A 275 35.57 18.63 -15.92
N SER A 276 36.54 17.74 -15.73
CA SER A 276 37.96 18.11 -15.59
C SER A 276 38.81 17.17 -16.45
N GLY A 277 39.84 17.72 -17.09
CA GLY A 277 40.55 17.04 -18.17
C GLY A 277 41.85 16.39 -17.75
N GLY A 278 42.02 15.12 -18.15
CA GLY A 278 43.23 14.62 -18.80
C GLY A 278 44.55 14.54 -18.01
N ARG A 279 44.94 13.32 -17.64
CA ARG A 279 46.32 12.85 -17.78
C ARG A 279 46.36 11.35 -18.08
N ARG A 280 47.26 10.95 -18.99
CA ARG A 280 47.52 9.53 -19.31
C ARG A 280 48.49 8.92 -18.29
N GLY A 281 48.18 7.72 -17.82
CA GLY A 281 49.08 6.82 -17.13
C GLY A 281 48.60 5.38 -17.36
N SER A 282 49.51 4.47 -17.69
CA SER A 282 49.17 3.08 -18.06
C SER A 282 49.16 2.15 -16.85
N GLY A 283 48.20 1.25 -16.76
CA GLY A 283 48.27 0.11 -15.84
C GLY A 283 46.98 -0.71 -15.81
N ALA A 284 47.13 -2.03 -15.92
CA ALA A 284 46.15 -3.09 -15.66
C ALA A 284 44.76 -3.04 -16.36
N ARG A 285 44.34 -4.21 -16.84
CA ARG A 285 42.92 -4.51 -17.05
C ARG A 285 42.39 -5.05 -15.74
N ASP A 286 41.87 -4.18 -14.88
CA ASP A 286 40.95 -4.66 -13.88
C ASP A 286 39.63 -5.01 -14.59
N ARG A 287 39.04 -6.10 -14.13
CA ARG A 287 37.80 -6.65 -14.65
C ARG A 287 36.72 -6.00 -13.81
N ASP A 288 36.02 -5.02 -14.37
CA ASP A 288 34.85 -4.43 -13.73
C ASP A 288 33.84 -5.56 -13.49
N GLU A 289 33.79 -6.04 -12.25
CA GLU A 289 32.69 -6.83 -11.74
C GLU A 289 31.59 -5.83 -11.43
N ASP A 290 30.52 -5.84 -12.23
CA ASP A 290 29.35 -4.99 -12.01
C ASP A 290 28.65 -5.44 -10.71
N TYR A 291 29.09 -4.89 -9.57
CA TYR A 291 28.37 -4.97 -8.32
C TYR A 291 27.11 -4.11 -8.45
N GLU A 292 26.00 -4.72 -8.90
CA GLU A 292 24.67 -4.11 -8.80
C GLU A 292 24.40 -3.76 -7.32
N GLU A 293 24.43 -2.47 -7.03
CA GLU A 293 24.03 -1.93 -5.73
C GLU A 293 22.52 -2.19 -5.58
N LEU A 294 22.16 -3.18 -4.76
CA LEU A 294 20.78 -3.59 -4.51
C LEU A 294 19.96 -2.39 -4.02
N GLU A 295 19.19 -1.80 -4.91
CA GLU A 295 18.30 -0.67 -4.61
C GLU A 295 17.23 -1.16 -3.62
N VAL A 296 17.33 -0.73 -2.38
CA VAL A 296 16.40 -1.09 -1.31
C VAL A 296 15.06 -0.44 -1.60
N ASP A 297 13.99 -1.25 -1.75
CA ASP A 297 12.67 -0.73 -2.05
C ASP A 297 12.22 0.26 -0.95
N PRO A 298 11.79 1.49 -1.31
CA PRO A 298 11.12 2.40 -0.39
C PRO A 298 9.93 1.78 0.35
N PHE A 299 9.26 0.76 -0.22
CA PHE A 299 8.19 0.02 0.44
C PHE A 299 8.71 -0.76 1.65
N ASP A 300 9.73 -1.60 1.49
CA ASP A 300 10.33 -2.37 2.60
C ASP A 300 10.86 -1.44 3.68
N THR A 301 11.59 -0.39 3.27
CA THR A 301 12.10 0.65 4.19
C THR A 301 10.98 1.29 5.02
N ALA A 302 9.81 1.54 4.42
CA ALA A 302 8.68 2.11 5.13
C ALA A 302 7.97 1.09 6.04
N VAL A 303 7.89 -0.19 5.66
CA VAL A 303 7.38 -1.27 6.53
C VAL A 303 8.24 -1.42 7.79
N GLU A 304 9.57 -1.46 7.65
CA GLU A 304 10.49 -1.52 8.80
C GLU A 304 10.29 -0.33 9.75
N GLN A 305 10.11 0.88 9.20
CA GLN A 305 9.89 2.09 10.00
C GLN A 305 8.56 2.09 10.78
N LEU A 306 7.59 1.19 10.53
CA LEU A 306 6.39 1.06 11.37
C LEU A 306 6.65 0.37 12.73
N TYR A 307 7.76 -0.36 12.86
CA TYR A 307 8.20 -0.94 14.13
C TYR A 307 8.88 0.09 15.05
N GLU A 308 9.25 1.27 14.54
CA GLU A 308 9.97 2.27 15.30
C GLU A 308 9.21 2.81 16.52
N LYS A 309 9.94 3.11 17.59
CA LYS A 309 9.34 3.60 18.85
C LYS A 309 8.82 5.04 18.70
N ARG A 310 9.42 5.82 17.81
CA ARG A 310 9.10 7.24 17.62
C ARG A 310 7.89 7.43 16.69
N ALA A 311 6.82 8.05 17.21
CA ALA A 311 5.58 8.29 16.47
C ALA A 311 5.80 9.03 15.14
N THR A 312 6.59 10.10 15.13
CA THR A 312 6.84 10.89 13.89
C THR A 312 7.53 10.08 12.79
N THR A 313 8.32 9.06 13.14
CA THR A 313 8.94 8.16 12.15
C THR A 313 7.88 7.26 11.52
N ARG A 314 7.01 6.69 12.36
CA ARG A 314 5.88 5.87 11.90
C ARG A 314 4.86 6.66 11.08
N GLU A 315 4.57 7.91 11.47
CA GLU A 315 3.71 8.82 10.70
C GLU A 315 4.28 9.08 9.31
N SER A 316 5.60 9.33 9.20
CA SER A 316 6.28 9.45 7.91
C SER A 316 6.19 8.16 7.08
N ALA A 317 6.41 7.01 7.72
CA ALA A 317 6.34 5.71 7.06
C ALA A 317 4.93 5.36 6.55
N LEU A 318 3.88 5.61 7.35
CA LEU A 318 2.48 5.46 6.92
C LEU A 318 2.17 6.38 5.74
N SER A 319 2.65 7.62 5.77
CA SER A 319 2.49 8.56 4.64
C SER A 319 3.19 8.06 3.37
N THR A 320 4.38 7.46 3.49
CA THR A 320 5.08 6.84 2.37
C THR A 320 4.31 5.63 1.83
N LEU A 321 3.84 4.72 2.69
CA LEU A 321 3.07 3.54 2.28
C LEU A 321 1.74 3.92 1.61
N VAL A 322 1.04 4.95 2.10
CA VAL A 322 -0.16 5.51 1.45
C VAL A 322 0.18 6.00 0.03
N GLY A 323 1.31 6.69 -0.15
CA GLY A 323 1.77 7.17 -1.47
C GLY A 323 2.21 6.04 -2.42
N LEU A 324 2.83 4.97 -1.89
CA LEU A 324 3.25 3.82 -2.70
C LEU A 324 2.06 2.94 -3.10
N MET A 325 1.18 2.59 -2.16
CA MET A 325 -0.03 1.81 -2.46
C MET A 325 -0.95 2.54 -3.44
N ALA A 326 -0.97 3.88 -3.43
CA ALA A 326 -1.68 4.71 -4.41
C ALA A 326 -1.21 4.54 -5.88
N THR A 327 -0.06 3.88 -6.11
CA THR A 327 0.42 3.50 -7.45
C THR A 327 0.03 2.08 -7.86
N TYR A 328 -0.84 1.41 -7.09
CA TYR A 328 -1.26 0.02 -7.26
C TYR A 328 -0.11 -0.98 -7.16
N ARG A 329 0.32 -1.26 -5.92
CA ARG A 329 1.42 -2.19 -5.59
C ARG A 329 0.86 -3.53 -5.09
N TYR A 330 0.25 -4.30 -6.00
CA TYR A 330 -0.45 -5.56 -5.64
C TYR A 330 0.48 -6.58 -4.97
N ASP A 331 1.61 -6.91 -5.60
CA ASP A 331 2.53 -7.94 -5.10
C ASP A 331 3.05 -7.61 -3.70
N ASP A 332 3.34 -6.33 -3.44
CA ASP A 332 3.79 -5.85 -2.12
C ASP A 332 2.74 -6.06 -1.02
N CYS A 333 1.47 -5.78 -1.34
CA CYS A 333 0.33 -5.97 -0.45
C CYS A 333 0.06 -7.46 -0.22
N ALA A 334 -0.01 -8.25 -1.29
CA ALA A 334 -0.30 -9.68 -1.22
C ALA A 334 0.80 -10.47 -0.49
N PHE A 335 2.08 -10.12 -0.70
CA PHE A 335 3.20 -10.79 -0.03
C PHE A 335 3.25 -10.52 1.49
N ARG A 336 2.80 -9.34 1.94
CA ARG A 336 2.91 -8.88 3.34
C ARG A 336 1.56 -8.70 4.04
N GLU A 337 0.49 -9.34 3.55
CA GLU A 337 -0.91 -9.19 3.96
C GLU A 337 -1.10 -9.08 5.48
N ASP A 338 -0.82 -10.16 6.23
CA ASP A 338 -0.93 -10.23 7.70
C ASP A 338 -0.11 -9.12 8.38
N THR A 339 1.11 -8.89 7.89
CA THR A 339 2.07 -7.96 8.51
C THR A 339 1.59 -6.52 8.38
N LEU A 340 1.17 -6.12 7.18
CA LEU A 340 0.61 -4.79 6.92
C LEU A 340 -0.67 -4.57 7.73
N THR A 341 -1.58 -5.53 7.74
CA THR A 341 -2.83 -5.49 8.53
C THR A 341 -2.54 -5.28 10.01
N GLN A 342 -1.68 -6.10 10.61
CA GLN A 342 -1.32 -5.98 12.04
C GLN A 342 -0.63 -4.65 12.36
N LEU A 343 0.25 -4.16 11.48
CA LEU A 343 0.94 -2.88 11.66
C LEU A 343 -0.01 -1.68 11.54
N PHE A 344 -0.96 -1.71 10.61
CA PHE A 344 -1.97 -0.65 10.46
C PHE A 344 -2.96 -0.66 11.62
N LEU A 345 -3.53 -1.82 12.00
CA LEU A 345 -4.43 -1.93 13.16
C LEU A 345 -3.73 -1.52 14.46
N THR A 346 -2.47 -1.91 14.65
CA THR A 346 -1.67 -1.47 15.81
C THR A 346 -1.44 0.03 15.80
N SER A 347 -1.18 0.64 14.64
CA SER A 347 -0.95 2.07 14.50
C SER A 347 -2.23 2.90 14.65
N MET A 348 -3.39 2.38 14.22
CA MET A 348 -4.71 2.95 14.57
C MET A 348 -4.97 2.91 16.08
N ARG A 349 -4.65 1.79 16.74
CA ARG A 349 -4.92 1.55 18.17
C ARG A 349 -4.02 2.39 19.10
N ARG A 350 -2.74 2.56 18.76
CA ARG A 350 -1.75 3.32 19.56
C ARG A 350 -1.57 4.77 19.13
N GLY A 351 -1.95 5.09 17.90
CA GLY A 351 -1.67 6.36 17.26
C GLY A 351 -2.43 7.53 17.87
N LYS A 352 -1.87 8.72 17.69
CA LYS A 352 -2.61 9.97 17.85
C LYS A 352 -3.31 10.31 16.53
N GLU A 353 -3.82 11.53 16.40
CA GLU A 353 -4.60 11.99 15.24
C GLU A 353 -3.96 11.64 13.89
N ALA A 354 -2.74 12.12 13.61
CA ALA A 354 -2.08 11.88 12.32
C ALA A 354 -1.77 10.39 12.09
N GLU A 355 -1.10 9.71 13.03
CA GLU A 355 -0.80 8.27 12.94
C GLU A 355 -2.06 7.41 12.72
N ALA A 356 -3.14 7.67 13.45
CA ALA A 356 -4.37 6.88 13.34
C ALA A 356 -5.16 7.17 12.05
N CYS A 357 -5.22 8.43 11.60
CA CYS A 357 -5.82 8.78 10.30
C CYS A 357 -5.06 8.15 9.14
N LEU A 358 -3.72 8.24 9.14
CA LEU A 358 -2.88 7.65 8.09
C LEU A 358 -2.95 6.10 8.12
N ALA A 359 -3.00 5.48 9.30
CA ALA A 359 -3.14 4.03 9.41
C ALA A 359 -4.51 3.52 8.94
N ALA A 360 -5.60 4.22 9.28
CA ALA A 360 -6.93 3.91 8.75
C ALA A 360 -6.97 4.05 7.21
N LYS A 361 -6.29 5.06 6.67
CA LYS A 361 -6.16 5.27 5.24
C LYS A 361 -5.32 4.20 4.54
N ALA A 362 -4.20 3.81 5.14
CA ALA A 362 -3.32 2.77 4.65
C ALA A 362 -4.04 1.41 4.62
N LEU A 363 -4.81 1.08 5.66
CA LEU A 363 -5.57 -0.17 5.72
C LEU A 363 -6.66 -0.27 4.64
N GLY A 364 -7.40 0.81 4.39
CA GLY A 364 -8.38 0.81 3.30
C GLY A 364 -7.76 0.81 1.90
N LEU A 365 -6.59 1.42 1.71
CA LEU A 365 -5.80 1.28 0.47
C LEU A 365 -5.27 -0.14 0.27
N HIS A 366 -4.80 -0.79 1.34
CA HIS A 366 -4.34 -2.18 1.33
C HIS A 366 -5.47 -3.13 0.85
N VAL A 367 -6.65 -3.04 1.48
CA VAL A 367 -7.84 -3.80 1.06
C VAL A 367 -8.33 -3.42 -0.35
N THR A 368 -8.25 -2.14 -0.74
CA THR A 368 -8.56 -1.72 -2.12
C THR A 368 -7.56 -2.27 -3.14
N THR A 369 -6.32 -2.53 -2.73
CA THR A 369 -5.27 -3.09 -3.60
C THR A 369 -5.43 -4.61 -3.74
N LEU A 370 -5.72 -5.31 -2.64
CA LEU A 370 -5.96 -6.77 -2.62
C LEU A 370 -7.25 -7.19 -3.35
N GLY A 371 -8.26 -6.31 -3.42
CA GLY A 371 -9.54 -6.61 -4.06
C GLY A 371 -10.45 -7.52 -3.22
N ALA A 372 -11.55 -7.98 -3.82
CA ALA A 372 -12.48 -8.91 -3.19
C ALA A 372 -11.82 -10.30 -3.08
N SER A 373 -11.42 -10.66 -1.87
CA SER A 373 -10.62 -11.86 -1.59
C SER A 373 -10.76 -12.28 -0.13
N ASN A 374 -10.48 -13.56 0.17
CA ASN A 374 -10.47 -14.10 1.54
C ASN A 374 -9.59 -13.28 2.51
N ALA A 375 -8.53 -12.66 1.97
CA ALA A 375 -7.67 -11.71 2.66
C ALA A 375 -8.45 -10.48 3.14
N SER A 376 -9.08 -9.77 2.22
CA SER A 376 -9.94 -8.61 2.52
C SER A 376 -11.09 -8.94 3.49
N GLU A 377 -11.67 -10.14 3.42
CA GLU A 377 -12.67 -10.60 4.38
C GLU A 377 -12.10 -10.78 5.80
N GLY A 378 -10.93 -11.41 5.92
CA GLY A 378 -10.22 -11.55 7.19
C GLY A 378 -9.86 -10.20 7.80
N ILE A 379 -9.34 -9.28 6.96
CA ILE A 379 -8.97 -7.92 7.36
C ILE A 379 -10.20 -7.14 7.85
N TYR A 380 -11.35 -7.22 7.16
CA TYR A 380 -12.58 -6.58 7.62
C TYR A 380 -13.03 -7.11 8.98
N ARG A 381 -13.05 -8.44 9.17
CA ARG A 381 -13.44 -9.10 10.43
C ARG A 381 -12.53 -8.76 11.61
N GLU A 382 -11.23 -8.52 11.38
CA GLU A 382 -10.31 -8.07 12.44
C GLU A 382 -10.40 -6.56 12.70
N ALA A 383 -10.61 -5.75 11.67
CA ALA A 383 -10.66 -4.30 11.76
C ALA A 383 -11.94 -3.77 12.40
N GLU A 384 -13.09 -4.39 12.11
CA GLU A 384 -14.41 -3.89 12.50
C GLU A 384 -14.57 -3.73 14.04
N PRO A 385 -14.18 -4.70 14.90
CA PRO A 385 -14.24 -4.56 16.36
C PRO A 385 -13.31 -3.48 16.94
N LEU A 386 -12.27 -3.08 16.19
CA LEU A 386 -11.41 -1.95 16.55
C LEU A 386 -12.03 -0.62 16.09
N MET A 387 -12.62 -0.61 14.89
CA MET A 387 -13.19 0.58 14.26
C MET A 387 -14.48 1.06 14.92
N GLU A 388 -15.41 0.16 15.30
CA GLU A 388 -16.69 0.55 15.94
C GLU A 388 -16.48 1.47 17.16
N PRO A 389 -15.71 1.10 18.21
CA PRO A 389 -15.55 1.95 19.38
C PRO A 389 -14.82 3.26 19.05
N MET A 390 -13.87 3.25 18.11
CA MET A 390 -13.17 4.46 17.65
C MET A 390 -14.14 5.43 16.95
N LEU A 391 -15.05 4.92 16.13
CA LEU A 391 -16.05 5.70 15.40
C LEU A 391 -17.18 6.23 16.30
N LEU A 392 -17.67 5.42 17.23
CA LEU A 392 -18.81 5.77 18.07
C LEU A 392 -18.44 6.59 19.32
N THR A 393 -17.35 6.23 19.99
CA THR A 393 -16.96 6.82 21.29
C THR A 393 -15.70 7.69 21.20
N GLY A 394 -15.04 7.72 20.05
CA GLY A 394 -13.87 8.56 19.79
C GLY A 394 -14.14 10.04 20.05
N LYS A 395 -13.11 10.74 20.54
CA LYS A 395 -13.17 12.19 20.81
C LYS A 395 -12.65 13.04 19.65
N ASN A 396 -11.77 12.49 18.83
CA ASN A 396 -11.14 13.20 17.73
C ASN A 396 -11.99 13.11 16.46
N ALA A 397 -12.45 14.25 15.93
CA ALA A 397 -13.32 14.27 14.76
C ALA A 397 -12.63 13.78 13.48
N ALA A 398 -11.35 14.12 13.26
CA ALA A 398 -10.60 13.71 12.07
C ALA A 398 -10.41 12.18 12.05
N VAL A 399 -10.01 11.59 13.19
CA VAL A 399 -9.89 10.12 13.32
C VAL A 399 -11.24 9.43 13.06
N ARG A 400 -12.35 9.97 13.56
CA ARG A 400 -13.68 9.40 13.31
C ARG A 400 -14.10 9.47 11.84
N VAL A 401 -13.75 10.54 11.12
CA VAL A 401 -13.97 10.64 9.66
C VAL A 401 -13.14 9.56 8.95
N ALA A 402 -11.83 9.50 9.21
CA ALA A 402 -10.95 8.51 8.58
C ALA A 402 -11.38 7.06 8.87
N VAL A 403 -11.85 6.76 10.08
CA VAL A 403 -12.38 5.45 10.47
C VAL A 403 -13.73 5.17 9.80
N ALA A 404 -14.64 6.15 9.68
CA ALA A 404 -15.91 5.97 8.96
C ALA A 404 -15.68 5.65 7.48
N GLU A 405 -14.73 6.34 6.85
CA GLU A 405 -14.35 6.13 5.45
C GLU A 405 -13.66 4.77 5.26
N ALA A 406 -12.70 4.42 6.11
CA ALA A 406 -12.03 3.12 6.08
C ALA A 406 -13.03 1.97 6.29
N LEU A 407 -13.89 2.03 7.32
CA LEU A 407 -14.90 1.01 7.60
C LEU A 407 -15.84 0.80 6.40
N SER A 408 -16.26 1.88 5.74
CA SER A 408 -17.13 1.80 4.56
C SER A 408 -16.43 1.13 3.38
N VAL A 409 -15.15 1.41 3.15
CA VAL A 409 -14.36 0.77 2.08
C VAL A 409 -14.07 -0.70 2.41
N LEU A 410 -13.64 -1.01 3.64
CA LEU A 410 -13.40 -2.38 4.09
C LEU A 410 -14.67 -3.23 3.99
N CYS A 411 -15.81 -2.70 4.46
CA CYS A 411 -17.09 -3.39 4.36
C CYS A 411 -17.55 -3.58 2.91
N PHE A 412 -17.32 -2.61 2.01
CA PHE A 412 -17.72 -2.74 0.61
C PHE A 412 -16.94 -3.84 -0.14
N ILE A 413 -15.69 -4.10 0.26
CA ILE A 413 -14.79 -5.04 -0.43
C ILE A 413 -14.75 -6.42 0.26
N GLY A 414 -14.82 -6.44 1.58
CA GLY A 414 -14.59 -7.63 2.41
C GLY A 414 -15.80 -8.15 3.20
N SER A 415 -17.03 -7.66 2.96
CA SER A 415 -18.22 -8.28 3.56
C SER A 415 -18.65 -9.52 2.78
N GLU A 416 -18.77 -10.67 3.44
CA GLU A 416 -19.20 -11.94 2.81
C GLU A 416 -20.69 -11.92 2.43
N GLY A 417 -21.48 -11.02 3.01
CA GLY A 417 -22.87 -10.83 2.62
C GLY A 417 -23.62 -9.73 3.35
N ALA A 418 -24.88 -9.53 2.95
CA ALA A 418 -25.71 -8.39 3.36
C ALA A 418 -25.87 -8.21 4.88
N ALA A 419 -25.75 -9.28 5.69
CA ALA A 419 -25.82 -9.18 7.15
C ALA A 419 -24.64 -8.38 7.74
N GLU A 420 -23.43 -8.60 7.23
CA GLU A 420 -22.23 -7.84 7.63
C GLU A 420 -22.31 -6.39 7.10
N THR A 421 -22.82 -6.20 5.88
CA THR A 421 -23.07 -4.86 5.32
C THR A 421 -24.07 -4.05 6.16
N LEU A 422 -25.21 -4.66 6.51
CA LEU A 422 -26.24 -4.04 7.35
C LEU A 422 -25.72 -3.74 8.77
N HIS A 423 -24.80 -4.55 9.30
CA HIS A 423 -24.15 -4.26 10.57
C HIS A 423 -23.29 -2.98 10.51
N SER A 424 -22.39 -2.89 9.53
CA SER A 424 -21.58 -1.68 9.29
C SER A 424 -22.46 -0.45 9.02
N MET A 425 -23.53 -0.59 8.24
CA MET A 425 -24.52 0.48 8.02
C MET A 425 -25.20 0.91 9.32
N HIS A 426 -25.62 -0.01 10.18
CA HIS A 426 -26.21 0.33 11.48
C HIS A 426 -25.21 1.06 12.40
N THR A 427 -23.94 0.67 12.37
CA THR A 427 -22.85 1.37 13.08
C THR A 427 -22.65 2.79 12.56
N LEU A 428 -22.62 3.01 11.24
CA LEU A 428 -22.60 4.35 10.65
C LEU A 428 -23.87 5.15 11.00
N TRP A 429 -25.05 4.52 10.98
CA TRP A 429 -26.32 5.16 11.32
C TRP A 429 -26.38 5.65 12.77
N ARG A 430 -25.75 4.94 13.71
CA ARG A 430 -25.63 5.39 15.11
C ARG A 430 -24.84 6.71 15.23
N VAL A 431 -23.86 6.95 14.36
CA VAL A 431 -23.16 8.24 14.25
C VAL A 431 -24.10 9.34 13.75
N VAL A 432 -24.90 9.04 12.73
CA VAL A 432 -25.90 9.97 12.17
C VAL A 432 -26.94 10.38 13.22
N MET A 433 -27.48 9.40 13.97
CA MET A 433 -28.40 9.66 15.10
C MET A 433 -27.75 10.48 16.22
N ALA A 434 -26.46 10.29 16.52
CA ALA A 434 -25.73 11.12 17.48
C ALA A 434 -25.51 12.56 16.95
N GLY A 435 -25.29 12.72 15.65
CA GLY A 435 -25.24 14.02 14.97
C GLY A 435 -26.54 14.80 15.05
N TRP A 436 -27.67 14.14 14.81
CA TRP A 436 -29.01 14.73 14.95
C TRP A 436 -29.30 15.19 16.39
N LYS A 437 -28.81 14.48 17.41
CA LYS A 437 -28.83 14.91 18.81
C LYS A 437 -27.78 16.00 19.15
N HIS A 438 -27.19 16.65 18.13
CA HIS A 438 -26.14 17.67 18.23
C HIS A 438 -24.90 17.23 19.03
N SER A 439 -24.60 15.93 19.07
CA SER A 439 -23.49 15.35 19.84
C SER A 439 -22.25 15.01 18.98
N ALA A 440 -22.43 14.76 17.68
CA ALA A 440 -21.33 14.54 16.73
C ALA A 440 -21.10 15.78 15.85
N ALA A 441 -19.84 16.02 15.47
CA ALA A 441 -19.47 17.12 14.57
C ALA A 441 -19.92 16.84 13.12
N SER A 442 -20.35 17.87 12.39
CA SER A 442 -20.94 17.77 11.05
C SER A 442 -20.11 16.95 10.06
N ALA A 443 -18.78 17.10 10.06
CA ALA A 443 -17.89 16.33 9.18
C ALA A 443 -18.01 14.83 9.42
N VAL A 444 -18.10 14.39 10.68
CA VAL A 444 -18.26 12.99 11.07
C VAL A 444 -19.63 12.46 10.65
N VAL A 445 -20.68 13.27 10.80
CA VAL A 445 -22.05 12.95 10.34
C VAL A 445 -22.12 12.82 8.82
N THR A 446 -21.44 13.71 8.10
CA THR A 446 -21.38 13.70 6.64
C THR A 446 -20.63 12.48 6.12
N ALA A 447 -19.46 12.16 6.70
CA ALA A 447 -18.71 10.96 6.37
C ALA A 447 -19.53 9.68 6.62
N ALA A 448 -20.24 9.62 7.76
CA ALA A 448 -21.12 8.50 8.08
C ALA A 448 -22.33 8.39 7.13
N LEU A 449 -22.97 9.50 6.74
CA LEU A 449 -24.05 9.51 5.75
C LEU A 449 -23.56 9.06 4.36
N ARG A 450 -22.41 9.56 3.90
CA ARG A 450 -21.83 9.19 2.61
C ARG A 450 -21.41 7.71 2.60
N GLY A 451 -20.81 7.21 3.68
CA GLY A 451 -20.48 5.79 3.86
C GLY A 451 -21.74 4.91 3.91
N TRP A 452 -22.78 5.33 4.62
CA TRP A 452 -24.06 4.62 4.67
C TRP A 452 -24.74 4.55 3.30
N ALA A 453 -24.77 5.66 2.55
CA ALA A 453 -25.29 5.68 1.18
C ALA A 453 -24.44 4.84 0.22
N PHE A 454 -23.11 4.85 0.37
CA PHE A 454 -22.20 3.99 -0.40
C PHE A 454 -22.49 2.51 -0.16
N LEU A 455 -22.62 2.06 1.09
CA LEU A 455 -22.98 0.69 1.43
C LEU A 455 -24.41 0.31 1.03
N LEU A 456 -25.36 1.25 1.06
CA LEU A 456 -26.73 1.00 0.56
C LEU A 456 -26.74 0.52 -0.91
N THR A 457 -25.74 0.89 -1.71
CA THR A 457 -25.64 0.44 -3.12
C THR A 457 -25.37 -1.06 -3.30
N THR A 458 -24.92 -1.78 -2.25
CA THR A 458 -24.70 -3.23 -2.28
C THR A 458 -25.80 -4.02 -1.57
N VAL A 459 -26.73 -3.37 -0.88
CA VAL A 459 -27.82 -4.06 -0.17
C VAL A 459 -28.85 -4.61 -1.18
N PRO A 460 -29.17 -5.91 -1.14
CA PRO A 460 -30.19 -6.50 -2.01
C PRO A 460 -31.59 -5.91 -1.74
N SER A 461 -32.37 -5.68 -2.80
CA SER A 461 -33.70 -5.06 -2.70
C SER A 461 -34.68 -5.77 -1.75
N HIS A 462 -34.55 -7.09 -1.54
CA HIS A 462 -35.38 -7.84 -0.59
C HIS A 462 -35.10 -7.50 0.90
N GLN A 463 -33.98 -6.83 1.22
CA GLN A 463 -33.68 -6.29 2.55
C GLN A 463 -34.17 -4.83 2.70
N LEU A 464 -34.59 -4.19 1.60
CA LEU A 464 -35.06 -2.80 1.55
C LEU A 464 -36.59 -2.75 1.62
N ASP A 465 -37.15 -3.41 2.63
CA ASP A 465 -38.60 -3.42 2.85
C ASP A 465 -39.13 -2.05 3.34
N SER A 466 -40.46 -1.91 3.40
CA SER A 466 -41.09 -0.67 3.86
C SER A 466 -40.63 -0.27 5.26
N HIS A 467 -40.33 -1.24 6.13
CA HIS A 467 -39.85 -0.97 7.48
C HIS A 467 -38.44 -0.38 7.49
N PHE A 468 -37.53 -0.89 6.65
CA PHE A 468 -36.20 -0.32 6.44
C PHE A 468 -36.30 1.14 5.95
N VAL A 469 -37.15 1.42 4.95
CA VAL A 469 -37.36 2.78 4.42
C VAL A 469 -37.91 3.71 5.50
N GLU A 470 -39.00 3.34 6.18
CA GLU A 470 -39.64 4.15 7.22
C GLU A 470 -38.69 4.49 8.38
N THR A 471 -37.82 3.54 8.77
CA THR A 471 -36.84 3.71 9.86
C THR A 471 -35.82 4.80 9.56
N HIS A 472 -35.42 4.98 8.29
CA HIS A 472 -34.35 5.90 7.90
C HIS A 472 -34.88 7.23 7.34
N LEU A 473 -35.94 7.18 6.52
CA LEU A 473 -36.47 8.33 5.76
C LEU A 473 -36.88 9.51 6.66
N GLY A 474 -37.52 9.24 7.80
CA GLY A 474 -37.97 10.26 8.74
C GLY A 474 -36.83 11.08 9.37
N LEU A 475 -35.65 10.48 9.53
CA LEU A 475 -34.45 11.19 10.00
C LEU A 475 -33.73 11.90 8.85
N LEU A 476 -33.58 11.26 7.70
CA LEU A 476 -32.97 11.89 6.52
C LEU A 476 -33.70 13.17 6.11
N ALA A 477 -35.04 13.17 6.12
CA ALA A 477 -35.85 14.34 5.82
C ALA A 477 -35.62 15.51 6.81
N GLN A 478 -35.31 15.22 8.08
CA GLN A 478 -34.94 16.25 9.05
C GLN A 478 -33.52 16.78 8.81
N LEU A 479 -32.57 15.90 8.49
CA LEU A 479 -31.19 16.27 8.17
C LEU A 479 -31.10 17.09 6.86
N LEU A 480 -31.94 16.79 5.87
CA LEU A 480 -32.12 17.58 4.64
C LEU A 480 -32.62 19.02 4.91
N ASN A 481 -33.29 19.26 6.04
CA ASN A 481 -33.72 20.58 6.49
C ASN A 481 -32.77 21.20 7.55
N GLY A 482 -31.63 20.57 7.83
CA GLY A 482 -30.62 21.04 8.78
C GLY A 482 -29.88 22.30 8.32
N SER A 483 -29.11 22.92 9.22
CA SER A 483 -28.34 24.14 8.93
C SER A 483 -27.08 23.91 8.09
N ASP A 484 -26.46 22.73 8.22
CA ASP A 484 -25.18 22.38 7.61
C ASP A 484 -25.34 21.96 6.13
N VAL A 485 -24.52 22.53 5.24
CA VAL A 485 -24.63 22.32 3.78
C VAL A 485 -24.25 20.90 3.37
N ASP A 486 -23.18 20.36 3.95
CA ASP A 486 -22.64 19.05 3.59
C ASP A 486 -23.52 17.92 4.11
N VAL A 487 -24.04 18.07 5.33
CA VAL A 487 -25.02 17.13 5.91
C VAL A 487 -26.31 17.13 5.09
N ARG A 488 -26.82 18.30 4.65
CA ARG A 488 -27.98 18.36 3.74
C ARG A 488 -27.71 17.67 2.41
N GLY A 489 -26.53 17.87 1.83
CA GLY A 489 -26.13 17.24 0.57
C GLY A 489 -26.13 15.72 0.67
N ALA A 490 -25.41 15.18 1.65
CA ALA A 490 -25.33 13.74 1.88
C ALA A 490 -26.69 13.11 2.26
N ALA A 491 -27.54 13.82 3.00
CA ALA A 491 -28.90 13.37 3.30
C ALA A 491 -29.78 13.33 2.03
N GLY A 492 -29.64 14.31 1.13
CA GLY A 492 -30.35 14.33 -0.16
C GLY A 492 -29.94 13.18 -1.09
N GLU A 493 -28.63 12.90 -1.18
CA GLU A 493 -28.09 11.75 -1.92
C GLU A 493 -28.62 10.42 -1.34
N ALA A 494 -28.65 10.28 -0.02
CA ALA A 494 -29.18 9.09 0.65
C ALA A 494 -30.70 8.88 0.43
N ILE A 495 -31.50 9.96 0.41
CA ILE A 495 -32.95 9.88 0.11
C ILE A 495 -33.17 9.47 -1.35
N ALA A 496 -32.45 10.06 -2.29
CA ALA A 496 -32.55 9.73 -3.70
C ALA A 496 -32.16 8.26 -3.95
N LEU A 497 -31.12 7.76 -3.27
CA LEU A 497 -30.72 6.36 -3.37
C LEU A 497 -31.73 5.39 -2.73
N LEU A 498 -32.32 5.74 -1.58
CA LEU A 498 -33.41 4.95 -0.99
C LEU A 498 -34.62 4.86 -1.94
N TRP A 499 -34.94 5.93 -2.65
CA TRP A 499 -36.02 5.95 -3.64
C TRP A 499 -35.75 5.00 -4.81
N GLU A 500 -34.55 5.04 -5.39
CA GLU A 500 -34.15 4.20 -6.52
C GLU A 500 -33.98 2.72 -6.12
N MET A 501 -33.32 2.44 -4.98
CA MET A 501 -33.04 1.06 -4.54
C MET A 501 -34.26 0.36 -3.94
N GLY A 502 -35.22 1.11 -3.37
CA GLY A 502 -36.46 0.57 -2.77
C GLY A 502 -37.64 0.40 -3.75
N ASP A 503 -37.46 0.66 -5.05
CA ASP A 503 -38.51 0.67 -6.09
C ASP A 503 -39.79 1.44 -5.69
N LEU A 504 -39.61 2.57 -5.01
CA LEU A 504 -40.69 3.46 -4.59
C LEU A 504 -41.31 4.24 -5.76
N SER A 505 -40.75 4.06 -6.96
CA SER A 505 -41.28 4.44 -8.29
C SER A 505 -42.75 4.06 -8.51
N SER A 506 -43.23 3.02 -7.83
CA SER A 506 -44.59 2.50 -7.92
C SER A 506 -45.63 3.24 -7.06
N LEU A 507 -45.21 4.17 -6.20
CA LEU A 507 -46.12 4.92 -5.32
C LEU A 507 -46.91 6.00 -6.08
N PRO A 508 -48.18 6.25 -5.71
CA PRO A 508 -49.02 7.25 -6.37
C PRO A 508 -48.46 8.67 -6.20
N GLU A 509 -48.19 9.34 -7.32
CA GLU A 509 -47.55 10.65 -7.38
C GLU A 509 -48.41 11.75 -6.72
N SER A 510 -47.82 12.51 -5.80
CA SER A 510 -48.47 13.66 -5.16
C SER A 510 -48.37 14.91 -6.06
N PRO A 511 -49.37 15.82 -6.09
CA PRO A 511 -49.36 16.98 -6.98
C PRO A 511 -48.11 17.87 -6.81
N ARG A 512 -47.31 17.98 -7.88
CA ARG A 512 -46.06 18.76 -7.87
C ARG A 512 -46.32 20.26 -7.66
N PRO A 513 -45.57 20.97 -6.78
CA PRO A 513 -45.56 22.42 -6.74
C PRO A 513 -44.89 23.02 -8.00
N PRO A 514 -45.21 24.27 -8.39
CA PRO A 514 -44.67 24.88 -9.59
C PRO A 514 -43.15 25.11 -9.52
N PRO A 515 -42.42 25.04 -10.65
CA PRO A 515 -40.96 25.06 -10.67
C PRO A 515 -40.40 26.42 -10.22
N SER A 516 -39.72 26.45 -9.07
CA SER A 516 -38.98 27.62 -8.63
C SER A 516 -37.62 27.69 -9.35
N THR A 517 -37.40 28.79 -10.07
CA THR A 517 -36.09 29.06 -10.70
C THR A 517 -35.02 29.25 -9.62
N ARG A 518 -33.92 28.47 -9.72
CA ARG A 518 -32.70 28.46 -8.87
C ARG A 518 -32.74 27.56 -7.61
N GLN A 519 -32.61 26.26 -7.79
CA GLN A 519 -31.93 25.36 -6.85
C GLN A 519 -31.01 24.38 -7.62
N PRO A 520 -29.90 23.89 -7.02
CA PRO A 520 -28.89 23.11 -7.74
C PRO A 520 -29.34 21.68 -8.08
N ASN A 521 -28.54 21.00 -8.91
CA ASN A 521 -28.83 19.73 -9.58
C ASN A 521 -29.30 18.56 -8.69
N SER A 522 -29.13 18.62 -7.36
CA SER A 522 -29.55 17.56 -6.43
C SER A 522 -31.06 17.32 -6.41
N LEU A 523 -31.89 18.35 -6.68
CA LEU A 523 -33.34 18.19 -6.77
C LEU A 523 -33.81 17.57 -8.10
N ALA A 524 -33.01 17.65 -9.17
CA ALA A 524 -33.35 16.99 -10.44
C ALA A 524 -33.20 15.47 -10.36
N ALA A 525 -32.27 14.97 -9.53
CA ALA A 525 -32.15 13.56 -9.20
C ALA A 525 -33.35 13.07 -8.36
N LEU A 526 -33.79 13.85 -7.36
CA LEU A 526 -35.00 13.55 -6.56
C LEU A 526 -36.30 13.59 -7.38
N ALA A 527 -36.33 14.30 -8.50
CA ALA A 527 -37.48 14.34 -9.41
C ALA A 527 -37.52 13.18 -10.42
N GLY A 528 -36.54 12.26 -10.41
CA GLY A 528 -36.47 11.10 -11.30
C GLY A 528 -36.21 11.40 -12.79
N GLU A 529 -36.08 12.68 -13.17
CA GLU A 529 -36.03 13.08 -14.59
C GLU A 529 -34.60 13.11 -15.18
N TYR A 530 -33.53 13.23 -14.37
CA TYR A 530 -32.16 13.15 -14.90
C TYR A 530 -31.08 12.88 -13.82
N VAL A 531 -30.44 11.70 -13.87
CA VAL A 531 -29.12 11.47 -13.24
C VAL A 531 -28.04 11.82 -14.26
N PRO A 532 -27.14 12.79 -13.99
CA PRO A 532 -26.15 13.21 -14.97
C PRO A 532 -25.12 12.11 -15.26
N GLU A 533 -24.89 11.80 -16.53
CA GLU A 533 -23.79 10.94 -16.94
C GLU A 533 -22.45 11.58 -16.55
N GLN A 534 -21.66 10.90 -15.73
CA GLN A 534 -20.30 11.32 -15.43
C GLN A 534 -19.31 10.63 -16.35
N LYS A 535 -18.39 11.41 -16.94
CA LYS A 535 -17.36 10.90 -17.85
C LYS A 535 -15.97 11.27 -17.36
N VAL A 536 -15.14 10.28 -17.06
CA VAL A 536 -13.73 10.47 -16.70
C VAL A 536 -12.84 9.85 -17.75
N LYS A 537 -11.90 10.64 -18.27
CA LYS A 537 -10.87 10.17 -19.20
C LYS A 537 -9.71 9.56 -18.44
N LEU A 538 -9.16 8.48 -18.97
CA LEU A 538 -7.93 7.82 -18.51
C LEU A 538 -6.73 8.30 -19.34
N ARG A 539 -5.51 8.00 -18.88
CA ARG A 539 -4.25 8.43 -19.52
C ARG A 539 -4.11 8.00 -20.98
N HIS A 540 -4.58 6.80 -21.34
CA HIS A 540 -4.43 6.23 -22.68
C HIS A 540 -5.55 6.63 -23.67
N GLY A 541 -6.47 7.52 -23.27
CA GLY A 541 -7.51 8.08 -24.13
C GLY A 541 -8.91 7.47 -23.95
N ASP A 542 -9.02 6.36 -23.23
CA ASP A 542 -10.30 5.80 -22.81
C ASP A 542 -11.10 6.76 -21.93
N ALA A 543 -12.38 6.47 -21.77
CA ALA A 543 -13.19 7.15 -20.79
C ALA A 543 -14.21 6.23 -20.13
N LEU A 544 -14.11 6.11 -18.80
CA LEU A 544 -15.16 5.56 -17.97
C LEU A 544 -16.38 6.48 -18.06
N VAL A 545 -17.55 5.89 -18.31
CA VAL A 545 -18.86 6.57 -18.32
C VAL A 545 -19.74 5.92 -17.26
N VAL A 546 -20.12 6.69 -16.25
CA VAL A 546 -20.90 6.25 -15.09
C VAL A 546 -22.36 6.69 -15.24
N ARG A 547 -23.29 5.77 -15.02
CA ARG A 547 -24.74 5.92 -15.28
C ARG A 547 -25.57 5.35 -14.13
N GLY A 548 -26.72 5.97 -13.84
CA GLY A 548 -27.57 5.59 -12.70
C GLY A 548 -27.03 6.12 -11.37
N LEU A 549 -27.88 6.22 -10.35
CA LEU A 549 -27.49 6.84 -9.07
C LEU A 549 -26.55 5.95 -8.24
N PRO A 550 -26.75 4.62 -8.11
CA PRO A 550 -25.85 3.75 -7.34
C PRO A 550 -24.42 3.75 -7.86
N ASP A 551 -24.22 3.74 -9.19
CA ASP A 551 -22.88 3.75 -9.78
C ASP A 551 -22.23 5.13 -9.62
N ASN A 552 -23.01 6.22 -9.71
CA ASN A 552 -22.52 7.58 -9.43
C ASN A 552 -22.12 7.77 -7.96
N ILE A 553 -22.88 7.21 -7.01
CA ILE A 553 -22.52 7.25 -5.58
C ILE A 553 -21.24 6.44 -5.32
N ARG A 554 -21.15 5.20 -5.84
CA ARG A 554 -19.92 4.39 -5.77
C ARG A 554 -18.73 5.10 -6.38
N PHE A 555 -18.90 5.69 -7.55
CA PHE A 555 -17.89 6.47 -8.25
C PHE A 555 -17.42 7.69 -7.45
N ASN A 556 -18.35 8.55 -7.01
CA ASN A 556 -18.01 9.75 -6.26
C ASN A 556 -17.30 9.39 -4.95
N TYR A 557 -17.77 8.36 -4.24
CA TYR A 557 -17.20 7.89 -2.98
C TYR A 557 -15.78 7.35 -3.15
N LEU A 558 -15.58 6.38 -4.05
CA LEU A 558 -14.27 5.79 -4.34
C LEU A 558 -13.29 6.81 -4.92
N ARG A 559 -13.77 7.78 -5.72
CA ARG A 559 -12.97 8.89 -6.21
C ARG A 559 -12.56 9.87 -5.12
N SER A 560 -13.47 10.26 -4.21
CA SER A 560 -13.12 11.12 -3.08
C SER A 560 -12.17 10.41 -2.10
N TYR A 561 -12.35 9.10 -1.92
CA TYR A 561 -11.47 8.30 -1.09
C TYR A 561 -10.09 8.18 -1.74
N LEU A 562 -9.97 7.61 -2.93
CA LEU A 562 -8.67 7.36 -3.57
C LEU A 562 -7.96 8.65 -4.02
N ALA A 563 -8.68 9.77 -4.22
CA ALA A 563 -8.14 11.04 -4.70
C ALA A 563 -7.28 10.84 -5.96
N ASP A 564 -6.01 11.27 -5.96
CA ASP A 564 -5.10 11.11 -7.10
C ASP A 564 -4.78 9.64 -7.43
N ALA A 565 -4.87 8.74 -6.45
CA ALA A 565 -4.70 7.30 -6.64
C ALA A 565 -5.79 6.68 -7.52
N PHE A 566 -6.97 7.33 -7.63
CA PHE A 566 -8.11 6.79 -8.38
C PHE A 566 -7.75 6.51 -9.85
N GLN A 567 -6.88 7.32 -10.46
CA GLN A 567 -6.44 7.11 -11.84
C GLN A 567 -5.55 5.85 -11.97
N SER A 568 -4.56 5.70 -11.09
CA SER A 568 -3.65 4.53 -11.09
C SER A 568 -4.41 3.24 -10.86
N HIS A 569 -5.29 3.20 -9.84
CA HIS A 569 -6.13 2.02 -9.60
C HIS A 569 -7.12 1.80 -10.74
N LEU A 570 -7.73 2.82 -11.35
CA LEU A 570 -8.67 2.58 -12.46
C LEU A 570 -7.96 2.03 -13.72
N GLN A 571 -6.65 2.23 -13.86
CA GLN A 571 -5.86 1.63 -14.93
C GLN A 571 -5.52 0.14 -14.66
N SER A 572 -5.13 -0.21 -13.43
CA SER A 572 -4.52 -1.53 -13.15
C SER A 572 -5.30 -2.43 -12.18
N ASN A 573 -6.29 -1.91 -11.45
CA ASN A 573 -6.96 -2.65 -10.37
C ASN A 573 -8.23 -3.36 -10.84
N GLU A 574 -8.18 -4.69 -10.89
CA GLU A 574 -9.30 -5.57 -11.24
C GLU A 574 -10.58 -5.27 -10.44
N LEU A 575 -10.46 -4.91 -9.15
CA LEU A 575 -11.60 -4.54 -8.31
C LEU A 575 -12.38 -3.34 -8.90
N LEU A 576 -11.69 -2.30 -9.36
CA LEU A 576 -12.36 -1.14 -9.94
C LEU A 576 -12.93 -1.45 -11.33
N HIS A 577 -12.30 -2.35 -12.06
CA HIS A 577 -12.80 -2.84 -13.36
C HIS A 577 -14.11 -3.61 -13.19
N GLU A 578 -14.21 -4.48 -12.17
CA GLU A 578 -15.45 -5.17 -11.81
C GLU A 578 -16.53 -4.20 -11.33
N VAL A 579 -16.22 -3.36 -10.33
CA VAL A 579 -17.17 -2.43 -9.70
C VAL A 579 -17.84 -1.50 -10.72
N PHE A 580 -17.09 -1.02 -11.72
CA PHE A 580 -17.61 -0.13 -12.77
C PHE A 580 -17.92 -0.84 -14.10
N ARG A 581 -17.75 -2.17 -14.18
CA ARG A 581 -17.90 -2.97 -15.41
C ARG A 581 -17.12 -2.38 -16.59
N PHE A 582 -15.88 -1.97 -16.31
CA PHE A 582 -15.02 -1.20 -17.20
C PHE A 582 -13.71 -1.95 -17.43
N SER A 583 -13.38 -2.21 -18.69
CA SER A 583 -12.07 -2.73 -19.10
C SER A 583 -11.27 -1.59 -19.74
N PRO A 584 -10.15 -1.15 -19.15
CA PRO A 584 -9.25 -0.21 -19.83
C PRO A 584 -8.64 -0.85 -21.08
N ALA A 585 -8.30 -0.05 -22.07
CA ALA A 585 -7.46 -0.51 -23.16
C ALA A 585 -6.04 -0.76 -22.62
N GLU A 586 -5.45 -1.88 -23.04
CA GLU A 586 -4.05 -2.19 -22.80
C GLU A 586 -3.14 -1.08 -23.32
N GLU A 587 -2.01 -0.86 -22.65
CA GLU A 587 -1.03 0.11 -23.11
C GLU A 587 -0.53 -0.28 -24.51
N PRO A 588 -0.69 0.60 -25.54
CA PRO A 588 -0.18 0.28 -26.87
C PRO A 588 1.35 0.28 -26.81
N GLU A 589 1.95 -0.89 -27.06
CA GLU A 589 3.40 -1.15 -27.04
C GLU A 589 4.23 0.09 -27.39
N GLU A 590 5.20 0.44 -26.54
CA GLU A 590 6.01 1.66 -26.64
C GLU A 590 6.42 1.94 -28.09
N ARG A 591 5.74 2.92 -28.70
CA ARG A 591 6.01 3.31 -30.08
C ARG A 591 7.30 4.12 -30.10
N LEU A 592 8.46 3.44 -29.99
CA LEU A 592 9.84 3.93 -30.14
C LEU A 592 9.90 5.41 -30.52
N THR A 593 10.36 6.28 -29.64
CA THR A 593 10.24 7.73 -29.83
C THR A 593 10.80 8.16 -31.20
N PRO A 594 10.40 9.32 -31.76
CA PRO A 594 10.98 9.81 -33.01
C PRO A 594 12.52 9.88 -32.97
N LEU A 595 13.10 10.04 -31.77
CA LEU A 595 14.53 9.97 -31.51
C LEU A 595 15.04 8.52 -31.55
N GLU A 596 14.46 7.55 -30.83
CA GLU A 596 14.86 6.13 -30.91
C GLU A 596 14.69 5.56 -32.31
N LYS A 597 13.55 5.80 -32.98
CA LYS A 597 13.34 5.39 -34.38
C LYS A 597 14.44 5.95 -35.29
N ARG A 598 14.93 7.17 -35.02
CA ARG A 598 16.03 7.79 -35.76
C ARG A 598 17.40 7.25 -35.32
N LEU A 599 17.55 6.84 -34.06
CA LEU A 599 18.74 6.19 -33.50
C LEU A 599 18.92 4.80 -34.11
N PHE A 600 17.90 3.94 -34.02
CA PHE A 600 17.86 2.60 -34.64
C PHE A 600 18.08 2.64 -36.15
N ARG A 601 17.45 3.59 -36.86
CA ARG A 601 17.60 3.79 -38.32
C ARG A 601 18.86 4.57 -38.72
N SER A 602 19.68 5.02 -37.77
CA SER A 602 20.92 5.74 -38.09
C SER A 602 21.99 4.78 -38.64
N LYS A 603 22.85 5.28 -39.54
CA LYS A 603 24.01 4.50 -40.04
C LYS A 603 25.05 4.19 -38.95
N SER A 604 24.93 4.82 -37.79
CA SER A 604 25.79 4.66 -36.62
C SER A 604 25.20 3.76 -35.53
N SER A 605 23.97 3.24 -35.71
CA SER A 605 23.33 2.35 -34.74
C SER A 605 24.12 1.06 -34.56
N THR A 606 24.04 0.45 -33.37
CA THR A 606 24.69 -0.83 -33.05
C THR A 606 24.30 -1.90 -34.06
N ASP A 607 23.00 -2.16 -34.23
CA ASP A 607 22.46 -3.13 -35.21
C ASP A 607 22.92 -2.85 -36.66
N MET A 608 23.03 -1.58 -37.10
CA MET A 608 23.61 -1.26 -38.42
C MET A 608 25.13 -1.53 -38.51
N ARG A 609 25.87 -1.29 -37.43
CA ARG A 609 27.31 -1.56 -37.36
C ARG A 609 27.56 -3.07 -37.38
N ASP A 610 26.81 -3.83 -36.60
CA ASP A 610 26.92 -5.28 -36.50
C ASP A 610 26.58 -5.96 -37.84
N ARG A 611 25.48 -5.56 -38.49
CA ARG A 611 25.16 -5.99 -39.86
C ARG A 611 26.21 -5.61 -40.89
N THR A 612 26.85 -4.45 -40.73
CA THR A 612 27.94 -4.02 -41.63
C THR A 612 29.21 -4.83 -41.40
N GLU A 613 29.52 -5.17 -40.15
CA GLU A 613 30.64 -6.03 -39.79
C GLU A 613 30.43 -7.47 -40.27
N GLN A 614 29.22 -8.02 -40.12
CA GLN A 614 28.87 -9.34 -40.61
C GLN A 614 29.01 -9.45 -42.13
N ARG A 615 28.48 -8.47 -42.88
CA ARG A 615 28.71 -8.36 -44.34
C ARG A 615 30.18 -8.18 -44.71
N ARG A 616 30.99 -7.57 -43.86
CA ARG A 616 32.45 -7.45 -44.07
C ARG A 616 33.15 -8.79 -43.87
N LYS A 617 32.75 -9.56 -42.85
CA LYS A 617 33.21 -10.94 -42.60
C LYS A 617 32.84 -11.86 -43.77
N GLU A 618 31.60 -11.82 -44.24
CA GLU A 618 31.12 -12.58 -45.43
C GLU A 618 31.89 -12.23 -46.71
N ARG A 619 32.21 -10.94 -46.94
CA ARG A 619 33.04 -10.56 -48.10
C ARG A 619 34.47 -11.05 -47.97
N ALA A 620 35.03 -11.10 -46.75
CA ALA A 620 36.37 -11.62 -46.51
C ALA A 620 36.42 -13.14 -46.75
N THR A 621 35.44 -13.91 -46.26
CA THR A 621 35.36 -15.35 -46.53
C THR A 621 35.17 -15.65 -48.02
N MET A 622 34.27 -14.94 -48.71
CA MET A 622 34.09 -15.08 -50.16
C MET A 622 35.33 -14.66 -50.97
N SER A 623 36.10 -13.66 -50.50
CA SER A 623 37.38 -13.29 -51.11
C SER A 623 38.43 -14.39 -50.93
N HIS A 624 38.47 -15.06 -49.77
CA HIS A 624 39.35 -16.21 -49.55
C HIS A 624 39.00 -17.39 -50.47
N TYR A 625 37.72 -17.73 -50.64
CA TYR A 625 37.28 -18.73 -51.62
C TYR A 625 37.73 -18.38 -53.05
N LYS A 626 37.62 -17.11 -53.44
CA LYS A 626 37.96 -16.65 -54.79
C LYS A 626 39.47 -16.64 -55.09
N HIS A 627 40.33 -16.49 -54.07
CA HIS A 627 41.78 -16.59 -54.22
C HIS A 627 42.30 -18.03 -54.04
N GLY A 628 41.65 -18.85 -53.20
CA GLY A 628 41.96 -20.28 -53.08
C GLY A 628 41.69 -21.03 -54.40
N SER A 629 40.55 -20.77 -55.03
CA SER A 629 40.17 -21.39 -56.33
C SER A 629 41.08 -21.02 -57.51
N LEU A 630 42.03 -20.08 -57.35
CA LEU A 630 43.01 -19.71 -58.36
C LEU A 630 44.41 -20.29 -58.10
N ALA A 631 44.63 -20.94 -56.95
CA ALA A 631 45.89 -21.62 -56.63
C ALA A 631 45.96 -23.06 -57.16
N ASP A 632 44.81 -23.70 -57.39
CA ASP A 632 44.71 -25.09 -57.88
C ASP A 632 44.76 -25.23 -59.42
N TYR A 633 45.11 -24.15 -60.14
CA TYR A 633 45.21 -24.09 -61.62
C TYR A 633 46.44 -23.28 -62.08
N ALA A 634 47.60 -23.51 -61.46
CA ALA A 634 48.90 -22.96 -61.88
C ALA A 634 50.01 -24.03 -61.80
#